data_AF-A0A6G0R079-F1
#
_entry.id   AF-A0A6G0R079-F1
#
_cell.length_a   1.000
_cell.length_b   1.000
_cell.length_c   1.000
_cell.angle_alpha   90.00
_cell.angle_beta   90.00
_cell.angle_gamma   90.00
#
_symmetry.space_group_name_H-M   'P 1'
#
loop_
_entity.id
_entity.type
_entity.pdbx_description
1 polymer ?
#
loop_
_entity_poly.entity_id
_entity_poly.type
_entity_poly.pdbx_seq_one_letter_code
_entity_poly.pdbx_strand_id
1 'polypeptide(L)'
;MPPYITDVSHPALVKWKRERQEYEDAIEARCATTGEDKSKALQSVKNYFNRNLLKTLCKLEWGTTIEEVTEERILSELDIIIGNVMNDDIVDIDALFDAELKMDLSEPDVKARVINYFMLCDDIILQRGLGSMFSTTTGMKEKCKLLKQHLEPVALRDAVDTHHRLVDSSSKTDEQALYQLVKDKALEQEKVFRLLAKQKKHQFDGPGKPRREPSKGAARRRRP
;
A
#
# COMPACT_ATOMS: atom_id res chain seq x y z
N MET A 1 -4.06 -17.50 18.81
CA MET A 1 -4.68 -18.77 18.37
C MET A 1 -4.49 -18.86 16.87
N PRO A 2 -4.23 -20.04 16.30
CA PRO A 2 -4.10 -20.15 14.85
C PRO A 2 -5.46 -19.88 14.17
N PRO A 3 -5.47 -19.18 13.03
CA PRO A 3 -6.70 -18.96 12.27
C PRO A 3 -7.19 -20.27 11.64
N TYR A 4 -8.50 -20.45 11.64
CA TYR A 4 -9.15 -21.69 11.19
C TYR A 4 -9.69 -21.55 9.75
N ILE A 5 -9.40 -22.53 8.89
CA ILE A 5 -9.85 -22.52 7.48
C ILE A 5 -11.20 -23.22 7.37
N THR A 6 -12.24 -22.46 6.99
CA THR A 6 -13.58 -22.98 6.68
C THR A 6 -14.00 -22.82 5.22
N ASP A 7 -13.26 -22.01 4.46
CA ASP A 7 -13.57 -21.59 3.09
C ASP A 7 -12.25 -21.43 2.32
N VAL A 8 -12.26 -21.81 1.04
CA VAL A 8 -11.13 -21.66 0.11
C VAL A 8 -11.39 -20.59 -0.96
N SER A 9 -12.44 -19.78 -0.82
CA SER A 9 -12.61 -18.59 -1.65
C SER A 9 -11.41 -17.67 -1.52
N HIS A 10 -11.02 -17.03 -2.63
CA HIS A 10 -9.85 -16.15 -2.67
C HIS A 10 -9.87 -15.07 -1.56
N PRO A 11 -10.97 -14.31 -1.33
CA PRO A 11 -11.01 -13.32 -0.26
C PRO A 11 -10.83 -13.93 1.15
N ALA A 12 -11.40 -15.12 1.39
CA ALA A 12 -11.25 -15.82 2.67
C ALA A 12 -9.79 -16.24 2.90
N LEU A 13 -9.11 -16.73 1.86
CA LEU A 13 -7.71 -17.15 1.94
C LEU A 13 -6.74 -15.97 2.07
N VAL A 14 -6.98 -14.85 1.39
CA VAL A 14 -6.19 -13.62 1.57
C VAL A 14 -6.28 -13.14 3.03
N LYS A 15 -7.49 -13.13 3.59
CA LYS A 15 -7.70 -12.78 5.01
C LYS A 15 -6.99 -13.78 5.93
N TRP A 16 -7.20 -15.08 5.71
CA TRP A 16 -6.58 -16.13 6.52
C TRP A 16 -5.05 -16.05 6.50
N LYS A 17 -4.43 -15.76 5.34
CA LYS A 17 -2.98 -15.63 5.21
C LYS A 17 -2.42 -14.48 6.06
N ARG A 18 -3.12 -13.35 6.12
CA ARG A 18 -2.76 -12.21 7.00
C ARG A 18 -2.83 -12.62 8.48
N GLU A 19 -3.94 -13.21 8.90
CA GLU A 19 -4.13 -13.67 10.28
C GLU A 19 -3.10 -14.77 10.65
N ARG A 20 -2.71 -15.60 9.69
CA ARG A 20 -1.72 -16.67 9.91
C ARG A 20 -0.32 -16.09 10.10
N GLN A 21 0.05 -15.07 9.35
CA GLN A 21 1.32 -14.35 9.53
C GLN A 21 1.38 -13.70 10.92
N GLU A 22 0.33 -12.99 11.34
CA GLU A 22 0.26 -12.37 12.68
C GLU A 22 0.39 -13.41 13.80
N TYR A 23 -0.23 -14.59 13.62
CA TYR A 23 -0.07 -15.71 14.53
C TYR A 23 1.38 -16.21 14.59
N GLU A 24 2.02 -16.42 13.43
CA GLU A 24 3.40 -16.90 13.34
C GLU A 24 4.40 -15.93 13.97
N ASP A 25 4.24 -14.63 13.73
CA ASP A 25 5.07 -13.58 14.32
C ASP A 25 4.92 -13.53 15.85
N ALA A 26 3.69 -13.71 16.36
CA ALA A 26 3.45 -13.77 17.80
C ALA A 26 4.06 -15.01 18.46
N ILE A 27 4.04 -16.16 17.77
CA ILE A 27 4.73 -17.37 18.23
C ILE A 27 6.24 -17.14 18.24
N GLU A 28 6.80 -16.56 17.19
CA GLU A 28 8.22 -16.27 17.09
C GLU A 28 8.71 -15.34 18.22
N ALA A 29 7.99 -14.25 18.48
CA ALA A 29 8.32 -13.33 19.58
C ALA A 29 8.27 -14.01 20.96
N ARG A 30 7.28 -14.90 21.17
CA ARG A 30 7.18 -15.68 22.42
C ARG A 30 8.33 -16.67 22.56
N CYS A 31 8.65 -17.41 21.50
CA CYS A 31 9.76 -18.36 21.47
C CYS A 31 11.10 -17.67 21.76
N ALA A 32 11.34 -16.50 21.16
CA ALA A 32 12.54 -15.70 21.40
C ALA A 32 12.68 -15.28 22.87
N THR A 33 11.57 -15.05 23.57
CA THR A 33 11.57 -14.64 24.99
C THR A 33 11.70 -15.83 25.95
N THR A 34 11.10 -16.96 25.60
CA THR A 34 10.97 -18.13 26.50
C THR A 34 12.01 -19.22 26.25
N GLY A 35 12.68 -19.20 25.09
CA GLY A 35 13.53 -20.30 24.62
C GLY A 35 12.74 -21.53 24.14
N GLU A 36 11.41 -21.42 24.01
CA GLU A 36 10.57 -22.49 23.47
C GLU A 36 10.93 -22.77 22.00
N ASP A 37 10.95 -24.04 21.62
CA ASP A 37 11.18 -24.47 20.26
C ASP A 37 10.03 -24.03 19.34
N LYS A 38 10.32 -23.19 18.35
CA LYS A 38 9.32 -22.67 17.38
C LYS A 38 8.55 -23.79 16.68
N SER A 39 9.21 -24.89 16.33
CA SER A 39 8.56 -26.02 15.64
C SER A 39 7.53 -26.74 16.51
N LYS A 40 7.71 -26.68 17.84
CA LYS A 40 6.76 -27.26 18.82
C LYS A 40 5.67 -26.28 19.21
N ALA A 41 6.00 -24.99 19.21
CA ALA A 41 5.09 -23.90 19.52
C ALA A 41 4.10 -23.61 18.38
N LEU A 42 4.54 -23.78 17.14
CA LEU A 42 3.72 -23.58 15.95
C LEU A 42 2.71 -24.71 15.81
N GLN A 43 1.47 -24.34 15.53
CA GLN A 43 0.38 -25.31 15.42
C GLN A 43 0.12 -25.60 13.95
N SER A 44 0.01 -26.89 13.64
CA SER A 44 -0.15 -27.37 12.27
C SER A 44 -1.41 -26.82 11.63
N VAL A 45 -1.27 -26.29 10.41
CA VAL A 45 -2.40 -25.84 9.57
C VAL A 45 -3.42 -26.96 9.39
N LYS A 46 -2.96 -28.20 9.25
CA LYS A 46 -3.81 -29.39 9.08
C LYS A 46 -4.80 -29.60 10.22
N ASN A 47 -4.42 -29.26 11.45
CA ASN A 47 -5.28 -29.34 12.64
C ASN A 47 -6.29 -28.19 12.73
N TYR A 48 -6.01 -27.08 12.04
CA TYR A 48 -6.85 -25.88 12.00
C TYR A 48 -7.53 -25.70 10.63
N PHE A 49 -7.78 -26.82 9.96
CA PHE A 49 -8.52 -26.88 8.70
C PHE A 49 -9.83 -27.63 8.92
N ASN A 50 -10.93 -27.15 8.34
CA ASN A 50 -12.16 -27.93 8.25
C ASN A 50 -11.88 -29.30 7.62
N ARG A 51 -12.05 -30.36 8.43
CA ARG A 51 -11.65 -31.72 8.05
C ARG A 51 -12.39 -32.24 6.81
N ASN A 52 -13.67 -31.89 6.65
CA ASN A 52 -14.46 -32.30 5.48
C ASN A 52 -14.03 -31.56 4.22
N LEU A 53 -13.74 -30.27 4.34
CA LEU A 53 -13.22 -29.46 3.24
C LEU A 53 -11.84 -29.97 2.81
N LEU A 54 -10.92 -30.15 3.76
CA LEU A 54 -9.57 -30.65 3.48
C LEU A 54 -9.61 -32.03 2.82
N LYS A 55 -10.42 -32.96 3.33
CA LYS A 55 -10.61 -34.29 2.75
C LYS A 55 -11.13 -34.20 1.31
N THR A 56 -12.04 -33.28 1.05
CA THR A 56 -12.60 -33.06 -0.29
C THR A 56 -11.55 -32.51 -1.25
N LEU A 57 -10.78 -31.51 -0.84
CA LEU A 57 -9.68 -30.94 -1.62
C LEU A 57 -8.61 -31.98 -1.95
N CYS A 58 -8.17 -32.75 -0.94
CA CYS A 58 -7.20 -33.83 -1.14
C CYS A 58 -7.66 -34.81 -2.22
N LYS A 59 -8.94 -35.21 -2.16
CA LYS A 59 -9.51 -36.19 -3.08
C LYS A 59 -9.73 -35.64 -4.49
N LEU A 60 -10.29 -34.43 -4.60
CA LEU A 60 -10.78 -33.89 -5.87
C LEU A 60 -9.72 -33.07 -6.61
N GLU A 61 -8.95 -32.24 -5.91
CA GLU A 61 -8.00 -31.30 -6.53
C GLU A 61 -6.57 -31.84 -6.50
N TRP A 62 -6.15 -32.42 -5.36
CA TRP A 62 -4.73 -32.72 -5.13
C TRP A 62 -4.34 -34.17 -5.40
N GLY A 63 -5.29 -35.06 -5.67
CA GLY A 63 -5.03 -36.47 -5.94
C GLY A 63 -4.29 -37.18 -4.80
N THR A 64 -4.60 -36.85 -3.55
CA THR A 64 -3.97 -37.42 -2.34
C THR A 64 -5.02 -37.71 -1.25
N THR A 65 -4.58 -38.14 -0.08
CA THR A 65 -5.43 -38.38 1.09
C THR A 65 -5.14 -37.38 2.21
N ILE A 66 -6.08 -37.26 3.14
CA ILE A 66 -5.86 -36.40 4.31
C ILE A 66 -4.74 -36.95 5.19
N GLU A 67 -4.43 -38.24 5.13
CA GLU A 67 -3.32 -38.86 5.86
C GLU A 67 -1.96 -38.49 5.22
N GLU A 68 -1.87 -38.57 3.89
CA GLU A 68 -0.62 -38.38 3.13
C GLU A 68 -0.26 -36.92 2.86
N VAL A 69 -1.24 -36.01 2.79
CA VAL A 69 -0.97 -34.61 2.49
C VAL A 69 -0.07 -33.98 3.56
N THR A 70 1.03 -33.35 3.14
CA THR A 70 1.95 -32.64 4.03
C THR A 70 1.49 -31.21 4.27
N GLU A 71 1.99 -30.59 5.34
CA GLU A 71 1.64 -29.20 5.66
C GLU A 71 2.16 -28.22 4.62
N GLU A 72 3.38 -28.47 4.11
CA GLU A 72 4.00 -27.68 3.05
C GLU A 72 3.17 -27.74 1.77
N ARG A 73 2.61 -28.91 1.45
CA ARG A 73 1.72 -29.05 0.30
C ARG A 73 0.44 -28.25 0.49
N ILE A 74 -0.21 -28.34 1.65
CA ILE A 74 -1.42 -27.56 1.94
C ILE A 74 -1.14 -26.06 1.73
N LEU A 75 -0.08 -25.54 2.34
CA LEU A 75 0.31 -24.14 2.22
C LEU A 75 0.56 -23.74 0.75
N SER A 76 1.31 -24.57 0.01
CA SER A 76 1.60 -24.30 -1.40
C SER A 76 0.33 -24.25 -2.26
N GLU A 77 -0.62 -25.15 -2.03
CA GLU A 77 -1.88 -25.18 -2.77
C GLU A 77 -2.76 -23.96 -2.43
N LEU A 78 -2.77 -23.52 -1.16
CA LEU A 78 -3.45 -22.27 -0.77
C LEU A 78 -2.79 -21.04 -1.39
N ASP A 79 -1.45 -21.02 -1.46
CA ASP A 79 -0.69 -19.95 -2.09
C ASP A 79 -0.94 -19.86 -3.60
N ILE A 80 -1.19 -20.99 -4.27
CA ILE A 80 -1.61 -21.01 -5.68
C ILE A 80 -2.95 -20.29 -5.85
N ILE A 81 -3.94 -20.56 -4.99
CA ILE A 81 -5.26 -19.91 -5.05
C ILE A 81 -5.17 -18.40 -4.78
N ILE A 82 -4.32 -17.99 -3.84
CA ILE A 82 -4.09 -16.58 -3.52
C ILE A 82 -3.27 -15.88 -4.62
N GLY A 83 -2.33 -16.59 -5.24
CA GLY A 83 -1.42 -16.02 -6.23
C GLY A 83 -2.02 -15.85 -7.62
N ASN A 84 -3.14 -16.52 -7.91
CA ASN A 84 -3.74 -16.57 -9.23
C ASN A 84 -5.09 -15.86 -9.30
N VAL A 85 -5.41 -15.39 -10.50
CA VAL A 85 -6.66 -14.71 -10.79
C VAL A 85 -7.82 -15.68 -10.59
N MET A 86 -8.89 -15.19 -9.98
CA MET A 86 -10.10 -15.99 -9.76
C MET A 86 -10.64 -16.52 -11.10
N ASN A 87 -10.97 -17.82 -11.15
CA ASN A 87 -11.57 -18.51 -12.31
C ASN A 87 -10.79 -18.41 -13.64
N ASP A 88 -9.49 -18.11 -13.60
CA ASP A 88 -8.71 -17.76 -14.80
C ASP A 88 -9.35 -16.61 -15.61
N ASP A 89 -10.06 -15.71 -14.92
CA ASP A 89 -10.73 -14.57 -15.55
C ASP A 89 -9.72 -13.67 -16.28
N ILE A 90 -10.13 -13.10 -17.40
CA ILE A 90 -9.34 -12.10 -18.12
C ILE A 90 -9.57 -10.75 -17.45
N VAL A 91 -8.59 -10.27 -16.69
CA VAL A 91 -8.62 -8.97 -16.03
C VAL A 91 -8.00 -7.91 -16.93
N ASP A 92 -8.73 -6.84 -17.21
CA ASP A 92 -8.17 -5.62 -17.79
C ASP A 92 -7.37 -4.90 -16.71
N ILE A 93 -6.05 -5.12 -16.73
CA ILE A 93 -5.12 -4.60 -15.72
C ILE A 93 -5.08 -3.07 -15.74
N ASP A 94 -5.06 -2.45 -16.93
CA ASP A 94 -5.01 -1.00 -17.03
C ASP A 94 -6.30 -0.40 -16.43
N ALA A 95 -7.47 -0.92 -16.80
CA ALA A 95 -8.75 -0.43 -16.28
C ALA A 95 -8.90 -0.63 -14.75
N LEU A 96 -8.42 -1.76 -14.24
CA LEU A 96 -8.42 -2.06 -12.80
C LEU A 96 -7.59 -1.04 -12.01
N PHE A 97 -6.34 -0.81 -12.43
CA PHE A 97 -5.46 0.11 -11.74
C PHE A 97 -5.86 1.58 -11.95
N ASP A 98 -6.43 1.93 -13.11
CA ASP A 98 -7.05 3.24 -13.34
C ASP A 98 -8.18 3.53 -12.34
N ALA A 99 -8.95 2.50 -11.94
CA ALA A 99 -10.03 2.65 -10.99
C ALA A 99 -9.54 2.71 -9.53
N GLU A 100 -8.60 1.83 -9.14
CA GLU A 100 -8.27 1.57 -7.74
C GLU A 100 -6.98 2.23 -7.24
N LEU A 101 -5.95 2.38 -8.09
CA LEU A 101 -4.66 2.91 -7.67
C LEU A 101 -4.68 4.44 -7.65
N LYS A 102 -5.08 5.01 -6.51
CA LYS A 102 -5.17 6.47 -6.29
C LYS A 102 -4.31 6.92 -5.13
N MET A 103 -3.44 7.89 -5.38
CA MET A 103 -2.62 8.49 -4.32
C MET A 103 -3.47 9.42 -3.45
N ASP A 104 -3.44 9.21 -2.13
CA ASP A 104 -4.22 10.01 -1.18
C ASP A 104 -3.61 11.41 -0.96
N LEU A 105 -4.09 12.41 -1.68
CA LEU A 105 -3.63 13.79 -1.54
C LEU A 105 -4.08 14.47 -0.24
N SER A 106 -4.99 13.85 0.53
CA SER A 106 -5.44 14.39 1.82
C SER A 106 -4.44 14.15 2.95
N GLU A 107 -3.61 13.12 2.86
CA GLU A 107 -2.54 12.81 3.82
C GLU A 107 -1.45 13.90 3.79
N PRO A 108 -1.28 14.74 4.83
CA PRO A 108 -0.32 15.86 4.82
C PRO A 108 1.15 15.42 4.91
N ASP A 109 1.47 14.27 5.50
CA ASP A 109 2.83 13.74 5.54
C ASP A 109 3.17 13.09 4.20
N VAL A 110 4.03 13.75 3.44
CA VAL A 110 4.49 13.28 2.12
C VAL A 110 5.08 11.88 2.16
N LYS A 111 5.82 11.51 3.22
CA LYS A 111 6.41 10.17 3.31
C LYS A 111 5.33 9.12 3.53
N ALA A 112 4.38 9.40 4.43
CA ALA A 112 3.23 8.54 4.68
C ALA A 112 2.38 8.37 3.40
N ARG A 113 2.13 9.46 2.68
CA ARG A 113 1.42 9.45 1.40
C ARG A 113 2.07 8.52 0.37
N VAL A 114 3.39 8.64 0.19
CA VAL A 114 4.12 7.82 -0.79
C VAL A 114 4.16 6.36 -0.36
N ILE A 115 4.43 6.04 0.91
CA ILE A 115 4.46 4.63 1.33
C ILE A 115 3.07 3.98 1.24
N ASN A 116 2.01 4.67 1.65
CA ASN A 116 0.64 4.16 1.57
C ASN A 116 0.22 3.91 0.11
N TYR A 117 0.67 4.74 -0.83
CA TYR A 117 0.40 4.53 -2.26
C TYR A 117 1.06 3.27 -2.82
N PHE A 118 2.31 2.96 -2.42
CA PHE A 118 2.97 1.72 -2.82
C PHE A 118 2.29 0.50 -2.16
N MET A 119 1.92 0.61 -0.88
CA MET A 119 1.16 -0.43 -0.19
C MET A 119 -0.20 -0.70 -0.86
N LEU A 120 -0.89 0.34 -1.33
CA LEU A 120 -2.15 0.20 -2.07
C LEU A 120 -1.97 -0.62 -3.35
N CYS A 121 -0.86 -0.43 -4.07
CA CYS A 121 -0.54 -1.24 -5.25
C CYS A 121 -0.42 -2.72 -4.90
N ASP A 122 0.33 -3.05 -3.84
CA ASP A 122 0.47 -4.44 -3.36
C ASP A 122 -0.87 -5.04 -2.88
N ASP A 123 -1.69 -4.24 -2.18
CA ASP A 123 -3.01 -4.67 -1.75
C ASP A 123 -3.92 -4.98 -2.95
N ILE A 124 -3.95 -4.14 -3.99
CA ILE A 124 -4.71 -4.41 -5.23
C ILE A 124 -4.22 -5.72 -5.88
N ILE A 125 -2.91 -5.89 -6.01
CA ILE A 125 -2.31 -7.10 -6.59
C ILE A 125 -2.75 -8.35 -5.81
N LEU A 126 -2.70 -8.29 -4.47
CA LEU A 126 -3.05 -9.40 -3.61
C LEU A 126 -4.55 -9.71 -3.67
N GLN A 127 -5.42 -8.70 -3.57
CA GLN A 127 -6.89 -8.88 -3.55
C GLN A 127 -7.47 -9.36 -4.89
N ARG A 128 -6.74 -9.15 -5.98
CA ARG A 128 -7.15 -9.53 -7.34
C ARG A 128 -6.47 -10.82 -7.81
N GLY A 129 -5.66 -11.46 -6.98
CA GLY A 129 -4.93 -12.67 -7.35
C GLY A 129 -3.91 -12.44 -8.47
N LEU A 130 -3.30 -11.26 -8.52
CA LEU A 130 -2.31 -10.90 -9.55
C LEU A 130 -0.87 -11.15 -9.08
N GLY A 131 -0.69 -11.75 -7.91
CA GLY A 131 0.63 -11.93 -7.29
C GLY A 131 1.62 -12.67 -8.19
N SER A 132 1.20 -13.77 -8.82
CA SER A 132 2.07 -14.54 -9.72
C SER A 132 2.48 -13.74 -10.95
N MET A 133 1.58 -12.93 -11.52
CA MET A 133 1.81 -12.06 -12.67
C MET A 133 2.92 -11.04 -12.38
N PHE A 134 2.87 -10.37 -11.23
CA PHE A 134 3.81 -9.30 -10.86
C PHE A 134 5.12 -9.79 -10.24
N SER A 135 5.24 -11.09 -9.92
CA SER A 135 6.45 -11.68 -9.33
C SER A 135 7.59 -11.93 -10.33
N THR A 136 7.34 -11.81 -11.64
CA THR A 136 8.34 -11.99 -12.69
C THR A 136 9.13 -10.71 -12.96
N THR A 137 10.29 -10.78 -13.62
CA THR A 137 11.03 -9.57 -14.04
C THR A 137 10.19 -8.64 -14.93
N THR A 138 9.39 -9.22 -15.84
CA THR A 138 8.47 -8.47 -16.69
C THR A 138 7.32 -7.88 -15.87
N GLY A 139 6.77 -8.66 -14.94
CA GLY A 139 5.74 -8.21 -14.01
C GLY A 139 6.21 -7.03 -13.17
N MET A 140 7.40 -7.11 -12.58
CA MET A 140 7.99 -6.03 -11.79
C MET A 140 8.17 -4.73 -12.61
N LYS A 141 8.57 -4.86 -13.88
CA LYS A 141 8.63 -3.71 -14.80
C LYS A 141 7.25 -3.10 -15.04
N GLU A 142 6.22 -3.93 -15.21
CA GLU A 142 4.84 -3.47 -15.38
C GLU A 142 4.31 -2.82 -14.09
N LYS A 143 4.62 -3.38 -12.92
CA LYS A 143 4.30 -2.78 -11.61
C LYS A 143 4.89 -1.38 -11.49
N CYS A 144 6.18 -1.22 -11.82
CA CYS A 144 6.84 0.09 -11.80
C CYS A 144 6.22 1.08 -12.80
N LYS A 145 5.79 0.59 -13.98
CA LYS A 145 5.08 1.39 -14.98
C LYS A 145 3.73 1.88 -14.43
N LEU A 146 2.91 0.99 -13.88
CA LEU A 146 1.61 1.33 -13.26
C LEU A 146 1.80 2.32 -12.12
N LEU A 147 2.69 2.02 -11.16
CA LEU A 147 3.02 2.91 -10.05
C LEU A 147 3.38 4.32 -10.49
N LYS A 148 4.15 4.47 -11.58
CA LYS A 148 4.50 5.78 -12.13
C LYS A 148 3.31 6.45 -12.84
N GLN A 149 2.54 5.69 -13.62
CA GLN A 149 1.42 6.19 -14.43
C GLN A 149 0.35 6.88 -13.57
N HIS A 150 0.04 6.33 -12.41
CA HIS A 150 -1.00 6.82 -11.49
C HIS A 150 -0.47 7.73 -10.36
N LEU A 151 0.77 8.22 -10.45
CA LEU A 151 1.27 9.22 -9.49
C LEU A 151 0.46 10.51 -9.57
N GLU A 152 0.05 11.00 -8.40
CA GLU A 152 -0.58 12.30 -8.25
C GLU A 152 0.18 13.19 -7.26
N PRO A 153 0.25 14.51 -7.47
CA PRO A 153 -0.27 15.24 -8.64
C PRO A 153 0.54 14.93 -9.91
N VAL A 154 -0.01 15.26 -11.08
CA VAL A 154 0.65 15.04 -12.40
C VAL A 154 2.08 15.61 -12.44
N ALA A 155 2.33 16.73 -11.78
CA ALA A 155 3.67 17.30 -11.69
C ALA A 155 4.70 16.35 -11.04
N LEU A 156 4.30 15.49 -10.10
CA LEU A 156 5.16 14.46 -9.50
C LEU A 156 5.53 13.40 -10.53
N ARG A 157 4.55 12.92 -11.30
CA ARG A 157 4.78 12.01 -12.42
C ARG A 157 5.76 12.60 -13.43
N ASP A 158 5.54 13.84 -13.86
CA ASP A 158 6.39 14.51 -14.84
C ASP A 158 7.84 14.70 -14.35
N ALA A 159 8.01 14.94 -13.04
CA ALA A 159 9.33 15.03 -12.41
C ALA A 159 10.07 13.69 -12.41
N VAL A 160 9.35 12.60 -12.13
CA VAL A 160 9.89 11.23 -12.20
C VAL A 160 10.25 10.86 -13.65
N ASP A 161 9.37 11.16 -14.61
CA ASP A 161 9.65 10.94 -16.04
C ASP A 161 10.85 11.73 -16.54
N THR A 162 11.02 12.97 -16.06
CA THR A 162 12.18 13.79 -16.39
C THR A 162 13.46 13.21 -15.81
N HIS A 163 13.43 12.67 -14.58
CA HIS A 163 14.56 11.96 -14.01
C HIS A 163 14.92 10.71 -14.83
N HIS A 164 13.92 9.91 -15.23
CA HIS A 164 14.11 8.75 -16.10
C HIS A 164 14.72 9.05 -17.46
N ARG A 165 14.51 10.27 -17.99
CA ARG A 165 15.07 10.71 -19.28
C ARG A 165 16.48 11.27 -19.17
N LEU A 166 16.78 11.98 -18.09
CA LEU A 166 17.98 12.82 -18.01
C LEU A 166 19.04 12.32 -17.02
N VAL A 167 18.68 11.46 -16.07
CA VAL A 167 19.55 11.06 -14.97
C VAL A 167 19.79 9.56 -14.98
N ASP A 168 18.76 8.77 -14.70
CA ASP A 168 18.87 7.32 -14.58
C ASP A 168 17.50 6.65 -14.78
N SER A 169 17.51 5.43 -15.31
CA SER A 169 16.31 4.64 -15.57
C SER A 169 16.24 3.31 -14.80
N SER A 170 17.10 3.08 -13.81
CA SER A 170 17.12 1.84 -13.01
C SER A 170 15.78 1.56 -12.31
N SER A 171 15.10 2.62 -11.85
CA SER A 171 13.78 2.55 -11.20
C SER A 171 12.61 2.18 -12.12
N LYS A 172 12.85 1.85 -13.40
CA LYS A 172 11.82 1.28 -14.29
C LYS A 172 11.57 -0.21 -14.05
N THR A 173 12.50 -0.89 -13.38
CA THR A 173 12.46 -2.34 -13.13
C THR A 173 12.73 -2.69 -11.67
N ASP A 174 12.94 -1.67 -10.83
CA ASP A 174 13.26 -1.80 -9.42
C ASP A 174 12.30 -0.91 -8.63
N GLU A 175 11.39 -1.55 -7.89
CA GLU A 175 10.39 -0.89 -7.07
C GLU A 175 11.01 -0.06 -5.94
N GLN A 176 12.08 -0.54 -5.32
CA GLN A 176 12.73 0.17 -4.22
C GLN A 176 13.39 1.45 -4.73
N ALA A 177 14.07 1.37 -5.88
CA ALA A 177 14.63 2.55 -6.54
C ALA A 177 13.52 3.53 -6.96
N LEU A 178 12.38 3.03 -7.45
CA LEU A 178 11.22 3.88 -7.80
C LEU A 178 10.64 4.58 -6.57
N TYR A 179 10.43 3.86 -5.47
CA TYR A 179 9.96 4.43 -4.22
C TYR A 179 10.87 5.55 -3.73
N GLN A 180 12.19 5.32 -3.74
CA GLN A 180 13.16 6.33 -3.31
C GLN A 180 13.09 7.59 -4.18
N LEU A 181 13.03 7.42 -5.50
CA LEU A 181 12.90 8.53 -6.44
C LEU A 181 11.59 9.31 -6.25
N VAL A 182 10.45 8.62 -6.16
CA VAL A 182 9.13 9.24 -5.96
C VAL A 182 9.10 10.03 -4.66
N LYS A 183 9.60 9.45 -3.57
CA LYS A 183 9.70 10.11 -2.27
C LYS A 183 10.54 11.38 -2.34
N ASP A 184 11.71 11.32 -2.96
CA ASP A 184 12.60 12.48 -3.06
C ASP A 184 11.97 13.61 -3.88
N LYS A 185 11.35 13.27 -5.02
CA LYS A 185 10.63 14.25 -5.86
C LYS A 185 9.41 14.85 -5.18
N ALA A 186 8.64 14.04 -4.45
CA ALA A 186 7.48 14.55 -3.70
C ALA A 186 7.92 15.51 -2.58
N LEU A 187 9.03 15.21 -1.88
CA LEU A 187 9.58 16.08 -0.85
C LEU A 187 10.15 17.39 -1.42
N GLU A 188 10.80 17.34 -2.58
CA GLU A 188 11.27 18.54 -3.29
C GLU A 188 10.08 19.46 -3.64
N GLN A 189 9.00 18.89 -4.20
CA GLN A 189 7.80 19.65 -4.56
C GLN A 189 7.14 20.30 -3.35
N GLU A 190 6.99 19.57 -2.26
CA GLU A 190 6.41 20.08 -1.02
C GLU A 190 7.24 21.23 -0.43
N LYS A 191 8.57 21.16 -0.47
CA LYS A 191 9.46 22.26 -0.05
C LYS A 191 9.23 23.51 -0.89
N VAL A 192 9.17 23.37 -2.22
CA VAL A 192 8.92 24.48 -3.14
C VAL A 192 7.54 25.10 -2.88
N PHE A 193 6.51 24.28 -2.73
CA PHE A 193 5.16 24.74 -2.44
C PHE A 193 5.09 25.56 -1.15
N ARG A 194 5.72 25.08 -0.07
CA ARG A 194 5.79 25.83 1.21
C ARG A 194 6.52 27.16 1.08
N LEU A 195 7.62 27.21 0.33
CA LEU A 195 8.36 28.45 0.10
C LEU A 195 7.50 29.49 -0.64
N LEU A 196 6.83 29.08 -1.70
CA LEU A 196 5.92 29.94 -2.47
C LEU A 196 4.73 30.42 -1.62
N ALA A 197 4.17 29.54 -0.78
CA ALA A 197 3.08 29.90 0.13
C ALA A 197 3.51 30.95 1.17
N LYS A 198 4.72 30.84 1.72
CA LYS A 198 5.28 31.85 2.64
C LYS A 198 5.48 33.21 1.95
N GLN A 199 6.01 33.23 0.73
CA GLN A 199 6.19 34.46 -0.04
C GLN A 199 4.86 35.16 -0.34
N LYS A 200 3.81 34.41 -0.68
CA LYS A 200 2.46 34.98 -0.88
C LYS A 200 1.90 35.59 0.40
N LYS A 201 2.06 34.95 1.56
CA LYS A 201 1.62 35.52 2.85
C LYS A 201 2.35 36.84 3.16
N HIS A 202 3.66 36.91 2.96
CA HIS A 202 4.42 38.14 3.16
C HIS A 202 4.03 39.30 2.23
N GLN A 203 3.50 39.03 1.03
CA GLN A 203 2.99 40.09 0.15
C GLN A 203 1.64 40.66 0.59
N PHE A 204 0.81 39.87 1.28
CA PHE A 204 -0.49 40.33 1.79
C PHE A 204 -0.40 41.04 3.15
N ASP A 205 0.67 40.82 3.92
CA ASP A 205 0.92 41.46 5.23
C ASP A 205 1.83 42.72 5.17
N GLY A 206 2.03 43.32 3.99
CA GLY A 206 2.73 44.61 3.80
C GLY A 206 1.88 45.83 4.20
N PRO A 207 2.49 46.98 4.59
CA PRO A 207 2.00 47.87 5.65
C PRO A 207 0.61 48.45 5.37
N GLY A 208 -0.24 48.33 6.40
CA GLY A 208 -1.61 48.82 6.42
C GLY A 208 -1.74 50.29 5.99
N LYS A 209 -2.79 50.53 5.20
CA LYS A 209 -3.33 51.87 4.89
C LYS A 209 -3.32 52.78 6.13
N PRO A 210 -2.98 54.08 6.00
CA PRO A 210 -2.98 55.00 7.12
C PRO A 210 -4.36 55.08 7.76
N ARG A 211 -4.39 54.85 9.07
CA ARG A 211 -5.55 54.97 9.95
C ARG A 211 -6.09 56.39 9.83
N ARG A 212 -7.30 56.55 9.27
CA ARG A 212 -8.03 57.83 9.33
C ARG A 212 -8.25 58.17 10.80
N GLU A 213 -7.67 59.27 11.26
CA GLU A 213 -7.92 59.81 12.59
C GLU A 213 -9.40 60.20 12.72
N PRO A 214 -10.05 59.92 13.87
CA PRO A 214 -11.38 60.44 14.14
C PRO A 214 -11.27 61.93 14.47
N SER A 215 -12.00 62.74 13.71
CA SER A 215 -12.17 64.18 13.87
C SER A 215 -12.57 64.53 15.31
N LYS A 216 -11.74 65.34 15.97
CA LYS A 216 -12.02 65.90 17.30
C LYS A 216 -13.26 66.79 17.22
N GLY A 217 -14.32 66.40 17.94
CA GLY A 217 -15.50 67.22 18.16
C GLY A 217 -15.13 68.54 18.83
N ALA A 218 -15.47 69.65 18.17
CA ALA A 218 -15.38 70.97 18.74
C ALA A 218 -16.58 71.21 19.68
N ALA A 219 -16.38 70.98 20.97
CA ALA A 219 -17.26 71.54 21.99
C ALA A 219 -16.79 72.95 22.35
N ARG A 220 -17.56 73.99 21.95
CA ARG A 220 -17.44 75.32 22.55
C ARG A 220 -18.82 75.92 22.85
N ARG A 221 -19.20 75.72 24.12
CA ARG A 221 -19.72 76.70 25.08
C ARG A 221 -20.88 77.62 24.64
N ARG A 222 -22.05 77.35 25.20
CA ARG A 222 -23.03 78.39 25.59
C ARG A 222 -23.00 78.55 27.12
N ARG A 223 -22.92 79.78 27.60
CA ARG A 223 -23.43 80.30 28.89
C ARG A 223 -23.00 81.77 29.04
N PRO A 224 -23.66 82.54 29.91
CA PRO A 224 -25.03 82.44 30.43
C PRO A 224 -26.02 83.28 29.62
#